data_AF-A0A5E4I2F4-F1
#
_entry.id   AF-A0A5E4I2F4-F1
#
_cell.length_a   1.000
_cell.length_b   1.000
_cell.length_c   1.000
_cell.angle_alpha   90.00
_cell.angle_beta   90.00
_cell.angle_gamma   90.00
#
_symmetry.space_group_name_H-M   'P 1'
#
loop_
_entity.id
_entity.type
_entity.pdbx_description
1 polymer ?
#
loop_
_entity_poly.entity_id
_entity_poly.type
_entity_poly.pdbx_seq_one_letter_code
_entity_poly.pdbx_strand_id
1 'polypeptide(L)'
;MARDCAPGKEFVFKLPSGAVVGRAKNVDELAAFIKNAPLESVLYHAKGGHFAPWLNMLGEHKLVAALKGLQINDKTVRIALLRVLKR
;
A
#
# COMPACT_ATOMS: atom_id res chain seq x y z
N MET A 1 -3.71 -11.46 13.11
CA MET A 1 -4.76 -10.49 12.74
C MET A 1 -4.13 -9.12 12.88
N ALA A 2 -3.88 -8.42 11.77
CA ALA A 2 -3.39 -7.04 11.83
C ALA A 2 -4.42 -6.15 12.54
N ARG A 3 -3.96 -5.19 13.35
CA ARG A 3 -4.85 -4.22 13.98
C ARG A 3 -5.37 -3.24 12.94
N ASP A 4 -6.67 -2.95 13.02
CA ASP A 4 -7.29 -1.89 12.23
C ASP A 4 -6.75 -0.53 12.66
N CYS A 5 -6.67 0.40 11.70
CA CYS A 5 -6.43 1.81 11.96
C CYS A 5 -7.63 2.43 12.68
N ALA A 6 -7.43 3.60 13.27
CA ALA A 6 -8.56 4.39 13.78
C ALA A 6 -9.54 4.74 12.64
N PRO A 7 -10.85 4.85 12.92
CA PRO A 7 -11.84 5.25 11.92
C PRO A 7 -11.46 6.56 11.22
N GLY A 8 -11.59 6.60 9.89
CA GLY A 8 -11.23 7.77 9.07
C GLY A 8 -9.73 7.91 8.80
N LYS A 9 -8.92 6.93 9.21
CA LYS A 9 -7.48 6.84 8.91
C LYS A 9 -7.16 5.72 7.92
N GLU A 10 -8.15 5.19 7.22
CA GLU A 10 -7.97 4.12 6.23
C GLU A 10 -7.07 4.59 5.08
N PHE A 11 -6.29 3.67 4.52
CA PHE A 11 -5.57 3.95 3.28
C PHE A 11 -6.59 4.03 2.14
N VAL A 12 -6.67 5.16 1.47
CA VAL A 12 -7.59 5.36 0.33
C VAL A 12 -6.84 5.10 -0.98
N PHE A 13 -7.17 4.00 -1.65
CA PHE A 13 -6.68 3.70 -3.00
C PHE A 13 -7.38 4.60 -4.01
N LYS A 14 -6.59 5.28 -4.83
CA LYS A 14 -7.03 6.19 -5.89
C LYS A 14 -6.33 5.88 -7.21
N LEU A 15 -7.02 6.18 -8.31
CA LEU A 15 -6.39 6.33 -9.61
C LEU A 15 -5.59 7.64 -9.66
N PRO A 16 -4.67 7.81 -10.64
CA PRO A 16 -4.03 9.10 -10.90
C PRO A 16 -5.03 10.25 -11.12
N SER A 17 -6.23 9.94 -11.64
CA SER A 17 -7.33 10.90 -11.81
C SER A 17 -7.98 11.36 -10.50
N GLY A 18 -7.63 10.73 -9.36
CA GLY A 18 -8.22 11.00 -8.05
C GLY A 18 -9.44 10.12 -7.72
N ALA A 19 -9.98 9.38 -8.68
CA ALA A 19 -11.10 8.46 -8.46
C ALA A 19 -10.73 7.40 -7.42
N VAL A 20 -11.56 7.23 -6.39
CA VAL A 20 -11.36 6.25 -5.31
C VAL A 20 -11.78 4.87 -5.79
N VAL A 21 -10.90 3.87 -5.61
CA VAL A 21 -11.14 2.47 -6.03
C VAL A 21 -11.15 1.49 -4.86
N GLY A 22 -10.85 1.95 -3.64
CA GLY A 22 -10.83 1.09 -2.46
C GLY A 22 -10.35 1.79 -1.20
N ARG A 23 -10.54 1.12 -0.06
CA ARG A 23 -10.02 1.53 1.24
C ARG A 23 -9.51 0.33 2.00
N ALA A 24 -8.36 0.45 2.66
CA ALA A 24 -7.82 -0.58 3.53
C ALA A 24 -7.67 -0.04 4.95
N LYS A 25 -8.17 -0.78 5.94
CA LYS A 25 -8.05 -0.37 7.35
C LYS A 25 -6.86 -1.03 8.07
N ASN A 26 -6.24 -2.05 7.49
CA ASN A 26 -5.10 -2.76 8.07
C ASN A 26 -4.15 -3.28 6.98
N VAL A 27 -3.01 -3.84 7.39
CA VAL A 27 -1.98 -4.35 6.46
C VAL A 27 -2.48 -5.52 5.62
N ASP A 28 -3.34 -6.38 6.17
CA ASP A 28 -3.92 -7.53 5.47
C ASP A 28 -4.80 -7.07 4.30
N GLU A 29 -5.67 -6.08 4.54
CA GLU A 29 -6.49 -5.44 3.52
C GLU A 29 -5.66 -4.65 2.51
N LEU A 30 -4.60 -3.96 2.97
CA LEU A 30 -3.68 -3.27 2.06
C LEU A 30 -3.09 -4.28 1.05
N ALA A 31 -2.63 -5.43 1.53
CA ALA A 31 -2.12 -6.49 0.65
C ALA A 31 -3.20 -7.07 -0.27
N ALA A 32 -4.43 -7.25 0.23
CA ALA A 32 -5.55 -7.71 -0.59
C ALA A 32 -5.89 -6.70 -1.70
N PHE A 33 -5.92 -5.40 -1.40
CA PHE A 33 -6.14 -4.35 -2.40
C PHE A 33 -4.98 -4.24 -3.39
N ILE A 34 -3.72 -4.29 -2.96
CA ILE A 34 -2.57 -4.28 -3.90
C ILE A 34 -2.65 -5.46 -4.88
N LYS A 35 -3.14 -6.63 -4.43
CA LYS A 35 -3.32 -7.81 -5.29
C LYS A 35 -4.36 -7.56 -6.40
N ASN A 36 -5.45 -6.88 -6.10
CA ASN A 36 -6.65 -6.86 -6.94
C ASN A 36 -6.99 -5.50 -7.58
N ALA A 37 -6.52 -4.38 -7.02
CA ALA A 37 -6.79 -3.04 -7.54
C ALA A 37 -6.16 -2.82 -8.93
N PRO A 38 -6.68 -1.87 -9.74
CA PRO A 38 -6.08 -1.48 -11.02
C PRO A 38 -4.58 -1.21 -10.89
N LEU A 39 -3.78 -1.68 -11.85
CA LEU A 39 -2.32 -1.55 -11.78
C LEU A 39 -1.88 -0.09 -11.70
N GLU A 40 -2.58 0.80 -12.41
CA GLU A 40 -2.34 2.25 -12.36
C GLU A 40 -2.53 2.86 -10.96
N SER A 41 -3.47 2.36 -10.15
CA SER A 41 -3.61 2.79 -8.75
C SER A 41 -2.40 2.35 -7.92
N VAL A 42 -1.99 1.08 -8.07
CA VAL A 42 -0.83 0.54 -7.36
C VAL A 42 0.43 1.32 -7.74
N LEU A 43 0.62 1.61 -9.02
CA LEU A 43 1.75 2.41 -9.51
C LEU A 43 1.72 3.84 -8.97
N TYR A 44 0.56 4.48 -9.02
CA TYR A 44 0.38 5.84 -8.50
C TYR A 44 0.81 5.94 -7.03
N HIS A 45 0.33 5.03 -6.18
CA HIS A 45 0.68 5.04 -4.76
C HIS A 45 2.13 4.59 -4.48
N ALA A 46 2.66 3.65 -5.26
CA ALA A 46 4.03 3.19 -5.11
C ALA A 46 5.04 4.30 -5.50
N LYS A 47 4.86 4.93 -6.67
CA LYS A 47 5.73 6.00 -7.16
C LYS A 47 5.61 7.27 -6.31
N GLY A 48 4.41 7.57 -5.80
CA GLY A 48 4.19 8.67 -4.86
C GLY A 48 4.68 8.40 -3.44
N GLY A 49 5.15 7.17 -3.13
CA GLY A 49 5.59 6.81 -1.78
C GLY A 49 4.47 6.84 -0.73
N HIS A 50 3.21 6.73 -1.15
CA HIS A 50 2.04 6.94 -0.28
C HIS A 50 1.86 5.85 0.79
N PHE A 51 2.34 4.64 0.54
CA PHE A 51 2.20 3.52 1.48
C PHE A 51 3.02 3.71 2.76
N ALA A 52 4.22 4.29 2.66
CA ALA A 52 5.14 4.37 3.79
C ALA A 52 4.64 5.28 4.94
N PRO A 53 4.10 6.49 4.69
CA PRO A 53 3.50 7.32 5.74
C PRO A 53 2.34 6.62 6.45
N TRP A 54 1.49 5.90 5.72
CA TRP A 54 0.35 5.19 6.31
C TRP A 54 0.80 3.99 7.16
N LEU A 55 1.74 3.18 6.66
CA LEU A 55 2.33 2.09 7.45
C LEU A 55 3.05 2.61 8.69
N ASN A 56 3.73 3.76 8.58
CA ASN A 56 4.37 4.38 9.74
C ASN A 56 3.35 4.82 10.81
N MET A 57 2.19 5.34 10.40
CA MET A 57 1.08 5.66 11.31
C MET A 57 0.56 4.42 12.06
N LEU A 58 0.61 3.24 11.44
CA LEU A 58 0.24 1.97 12.08
C LEU A 58 1.35 1.38 12.95
N GLY A 59 2.55 1.99 13.01
CA GLY A 59 3.69 1.45 13.74
C GLY A 59 4.48 0.37 12.99
N GLU A 60 4.23 0.20 11.68
CA GLU A 60 4.84 -0.86 10.86
C GLU A 60 6.25 -0.49 10.36
N HIS A 61 7.15 -0.12 11.29
CA HIS A 61 8.45 0.43 10.96
C HIS A 61 9.34 -0.50 10.12
N LYS A 62 9.22 -1.83 10.31
CA LYS A 62 9.93 -2.83 9.50
C LYS A 62 9.46 -2.81 8.05
N LEU A 63 8.14 -2.71 7.82
CA LEU A 63 7.58 -2.61 6.47
C LEU A 63 7.96 -1.29 5.81
N VAL A 64 7.97 -0.18 6.56
CA VAL A 64 8.44 1.12 6.06
C VAL A 64 9.89 1.05 5.59
N ALA A 65 10.78 0.44 6.39
CA ALA A 65 12.19 0.28 6.01
C ALA A 65 12.34 -0.58 4.74
N ALA A 66 11.59 -1.69 4.65
CA ALA A 66 11.59 -2.55 3.47
C ALA A 66 11.06 -1.84 2.21
N LEU A 67 10.01 -1.02 2.33
CA LEU A 67 9.45 -0.24 1.21
C LEU A 67 10.40 0.86 0.73
N LYS A 68 11.14 1.52 1.62
CA LYS A 68 12.11 2.56 1.22
C LYS A 68 13.28 2.02 0.39
N GLY A 69 13.64 0.75 0.59
CA GLY A 69 14.68 0.07 -0.20
C GLY A 69 14.17 -0.51 -1.53
N LEU A 70 12.87 -0.41 -1.81
CA LEU A 70 12.25 -1.06 -2.97
C LEU A 70 12.47 -0.24 -4.24
N GLN A 71 13.09 -0.85 -5.24
CA GLN A 71 13.14 -0.29 -6.59
C GLN A 71 11.78 -0.48 -7.27
N ILE A 72 11.13 0.62 -7.66
CA ILE A 72 9.83 0.60 -8.32
C ILE A 72 10.04 0.36 -9.82
N ASN A 73 9.48 -0.74 -10.32
CA ASN A 73 9.45 -1.07 -11.74
C ASN A 73 8.01 -1.38 -12.16
N ASP A 74 7.59 -0.78 -13.26
CA ASP A 74 6.17 -0.81 -13.67
C ASP A 74 5.62 -2.21 -13.90
N LYS A 75 6.47 -3.15 -14.33
CA LYS A 75 6.09 -4.53 -14.60
C LYS A 75 6.04 -5.41 -13.34
N THR A 76 6.82 -5.08 -12.31
CA THR A 76 7.01 -5.95 -11.13
C THR A 76 6.50 -5.35 -9.82
N VAL A 77 6.09 -4.07 -9.81
CA VAL A 77 5.71 -3.34 -8.60
C VAL A 77 4.71 -4.10 -7.72
N ARG A 78 3.68 -4.71 -8.30
CA ARG A 78 2.64 -5.41 -7.55
C ARG A 78 3.23 -6.61 -6.81
N ILE A 79 4.01 -7.42 -7.51
CA ILE A 79 4.65 -8.61 -6.93
C ILE A 79 5.65 -8.19 -5.85
N ALA A 80 6.42 -7.13 -6.10
CA ALA A 80 7.43 -6.63 -5.19
C ALA A 80 6.82 -6.11 -3.87
N LEU A 81 5.74 -5.35 -3.95
CA LEU A 81 4.97 -4.89 -2.78
C LEU A 81 4.38 -6.06 -1.99
N LEU A 82 3.73 -7.02 -2.67
CA LEU A 82 3.15 -8.19 -1.99
C LEU A 82 4.21 -9.05 -1.28
N ARG A 83 5.41 -9.15 -1.85
CA ARG A 83 6.56 -9.81 -1.21
C ARG A 83 7.08 -9.07 0.01
N VAL A 84 6.80 -7.79 0.17
CA VAL A 84 7.16 -7.04 1.39
C VAL A 84 6.07 -7.19 2.44
N LEU A 85 4.79 -7.11 2.05
CA LEU A 85 3.67 -7.12 2.99
C LEU A 85 3.32 -8.50 3.56
N LYS A 86 3.71 -9.60 2.90
CA LYS A 86 3.36 -10.97 3.31
C LYS A 86 4.51 -11.74 3.96
N ARG A 87 5.56 -11.05 4.44
CA ARG A 87 6.67 -11.69 5.16
C ARG A 87 6.40 -11.77 6.64
#